data_AF-A0A7Y1SUU8-F1
#
_entry.id   AF-A0A7Y1SUU8-F1
#
_cell.length_a   1.000
_cell.length_b   1.000
_cell.length_c   1.000
_cell.angle_alpha   90.00
_cell.angle_beta   90.00
_cell.angle_gamma   90.00
#
_symmetry.space_group_name_H-M   'P 1'
#
loop_
_entity.id
_entity.type
_entity.pdbx_description
1 polymer ?
#
loop_
_entity_poly.entity_id
_entity_poly.type
_entity_poly.pdbx_seq_one_letter_code
_entity_poly.pdbx_strand_id
1 'polypeptide(L)'
;MAFTAESSKGLIATVDDVASRAGAAILAQGGNAVDAAVGASAVLTVTAQHMCGMGGDLWALVYLPGEEPLCLNASGRAGSGADAAKLRAEGHTHMPPFHDVRAVTIPGCVDGWLALLDRFGQLPPDEVFAPAIDCARNGFAPSPLLIEDAPLIAGVPGA
;
A
#
# COMPACT_ATOMS: atom_id res chain seq x y z
N MET A 1 -16.27 15.25 15.05
CA MET A 1 -17.05 14.15 15.66
C MET A 1 -16.31 12.85 15.36
N ALA A 2 -15.97 12.06 16.37
CA ALA A 2 -15.49 10.70 16.15
C ALA A 2 -16.71 9.77 16.06
N PHE A 3 -16.83 9.04 14.97
CA PHE A 3 -17.86 8.00 14.81
C PHE A 3 -17.20 6.64 15.05
N THR A 4 -17.84 5.80 15.85
CA THR A 4 -17.40 4.43 16.08
C THR A 4 -18.22 3.51 15.18
N ALA A 5 -17.55 2.66 14.41
CA ALA A 5 -18.18 1.58 13.68
C ALA A 5 -18.12 0.28 14.50
N GLU A 6 -19.17 -0.53 14.43
CA GLU A 6 -19.29 -1.79 15.17
C GLU A 6 -19.67 -2.93 14.22
N SER A 7 -19.14 -4.13 14.48
CA SER A 7 -19.45 -5.34 13.71
C SER A 7 -19.26 -6.57 14.59
N SER A 8 -20.17 -7.55 14.48
CA SER A 8 -20.08 -8.84 15.18
C SER A 8 -19.28 -9.90 14.41
N LYS A 9 -18.81 -9.59 13.19
CA LYS A 9 -18.10 -10.54 12.31
C LYS A 9 -16.66 -10.12 12.02
N GLY A 10 -16.47 -8.87 11.61
CA GLY A 10 -15.19 -8.35 11.18
C GLY A 10 -15.30 -6.88 10.79
N LEU A 11 -14.21 -6.13 10.94
CA LEU A 11 -14.15 -4.70 10.69
C LEU A 11 -12.82 -4.37 10.04
N ILE A 12 -12.84 -3.40 9.11
CA ILE A 12 -11.64 -2.84 8.51
C ILE A 12 -11.72 -1.32 8.61
N ALA A 13 -10.58 -0.68 8.85
CA ALA A 13 -10.46 0.76 8.92
C ALA A 13 -9.24 1.20 8.12
N THR A 14 -9.45 2.13 7.19
CA THR A 14 -8.38 2.76 6.41
C THR A 14 -8.63 4.27 6.32
N VAL A 15 -7.70 5.01 5.72
CA VAL A 15 -7.85 6.46 5.50
C VAL A 15 -8.84 6.81 4.37
N ASP A 16 -9.29 5.82 3.60
CA ASP A 16 -10.10 6.00 2.40
C ASP A 16 -11.37 5.12 2.44
N ASP A 17 -12.52 5.69 2.05
CA ASP A 17 -13.79 4.95 2.08
C ASP A 17 -13.81 3.82 1.04
N VAL A 18 -13.24 4.06 -0.15
CA VAL A 18 -13.21 3.06 -1.24
C VAL A 18 -12.37 1.86 -0.81
N ALA A 19 -11.19 2.08 -0.24
CA ALA A 19 -10.35 1.02 0.31
C ALA A 19 -11.00 0.27 1.47
N SER A 20 -11.65 0.99 2.41
CA SER A 20 -12.37 0.37 3.53
C SER A 20 -13.51 -0.52 3.05
N ARG A 21 -14.28 -0.07 2.05
CA ARG A 21 -15.36 -0.85 1.43
C ARG A 21 -14.84 -2.07 0.69
N ALA A 22 -13.73 -1.96 -0.01
CA ALA A 22 -13.11 -3.09 -0.70
C ALA A 22 -12.68 -4.19 0.29
N GLY A 23 -11.98 -3.82 1.37
CA GLY A 23 -11.61 -4.78 2.41
C GLY A 23 -12.82 -5.40 3.12
N ALA A 24 -13.87 -4.61 3.39
CA ALA A 24 -15.11 -5.12 3.98
C ALA A 24 -15.81 -6.12 3.04
N ALA A 25 -15.79 -5.87 1.72
CA ALA A 25 -16.32 -6.79 0.73
C ALA A 25 -15.52 -8.10 0.68
N ILE A 26 -14.19 -8.05 0.82
CA ILE A 26 -13.34 -9.25 0.89
C ILE A 26 -13.65 -10.08 2.14
N LEU A 27 -13.82 -9.45 3.30
CA LEU A 27 -14.30 -10.13 4.51
C LEU A 27 -15.67 -10.78 4.29
N ALA A 28 -16.60 -10.08 3.61
CA ALA A 28 -17.93 -10.60 3.33
C ALA A 28 -17.92 -11.79 2.34
N GLN A 29 -16.91 -11.89 1.49
CA GLN A 29 -16.68 -13.01 0.57
C GLN A 29 -16.05 -14.23 1.24
N GLY A 30 -15.71 -14.13 2.53
CA GLY A 30 -15.10 -15.22 3.30
C GLY A 30 -13.58 -15.15 3.36
N GLY A 31 -12.94 -14.08 2.87
CA GLY A 31 -11.54 -13.81 3.12
C GLY A 31 -11.28 -13.46 4.59
N ASN A 32 -10.04 -13.62 5.02
CA ASN A 32 -9.64 -13.30 6.39
C ASN A 32 -9.12 -11.86 6.52
N ALA A 33 -8.60 -11.53 7.70
CA ALA A 33 -8.03 -10.21 7.98
C ALA A 33 -6.84 -9.85 7.07
N VAL A 34 -6.04 -10.83 6.64
CA VAL A 34 -4.90 -10.61 5.75
C VAL A 34 -5.38 -10.36 4.32
N ASP A 35 -6.31 -11.17 3.79
CA ASP A 35 -6.91 -10.93 2.47
C ASP A 35 -7.51 -9.52 2.39
N ALA A 36 -8.28 -9.15 3.41
CA ALA A 36 -8.94 -7.85 3.49
C ALA A 36 -7.96 -6.69 3.60
N ALA A 37 -6.91 -6.83 4.42
CA ALA A 37 -5.87 -5.82 4.58
C ALA A 37 -5.05 -5.63 3.29
N VAL A 38 -4.67 -6.71 2.62
CA VAL A 38 -3.94 -6.65 1.35
C VAL A 38 -4.80 -6.05 0.25
N GLY A 39 -6.05 -6.48 0.11
CA GLY A 39 -6.96 -5.92 -0.90
C GLY A 39 -7.25 -4.43 -0.69
N ALA A 40 -7.46 -4.00 0.57
CA ALA A 40 -7.61 -2.59 0.88
C ALA A 40 -6.31 -1.79 0.64
N SER A 41 -5.15 -2.35 1.00
CA SER A 41 -3.84 -1.74 0.72
C SER A 41 -3.60 -1.59 -0.77
N ALA A 42 -4.00 -2.56 -1.59
CA ALA A 42 -3.92 -2.47 -3.04
C ALA A 42 -4.80 -1.34 -3.59
N VAL A 43 -6.04 -1.19 -3.10
CA VAL A 43 -6.91 -0.06 -3.47
C VAL A 43 -6.28 1.28 -3.08
N LEU A 44 -5.66 1.39 -1.91
CA LEU A 44 -4.97 2.63 -1.49
C LEU A 44 -3.83 3.03 -2.44
N THR A 45 -3.17 2.08 -3.11
CA THR A 45 -2.16 2.44 -4.12
C THR A 45 -2.73 3.11 -5.37
N VAL A 46 -4.06 3.06 -5.52
CA VAL A 46 -4.81 3.76 -6.57
C VAL A 46 -5.50 5.02 -6.01
N THR A 47 -6.18 4.90 -4.87
CA THR A 47 -7.04 5.97 -4.32
C THR A 47 -6.33 6.95 -3.39
N ALA A 48 -5.16 6.57 -2.88
CA ALA A 48 -4.33 7.36 -1.96
C ALA A 48 -2.85 7.38 -2.38
N GLN A 49 -2.60 7.43 -3.70
CA GLN A 49 -1.25 7.34 -4.28
C GLN A 49 -0.26 8.44 -3.83
N HIS A 50 -0.79 9.58 -3.40
CA HIS A 50 -0.03 10.69 -2.81
C HIS A 50 0.59 10.34 -1.43
N MET A 51 0.10 9.29 -0.77
CA MET A 51 0.57 8.85 0.55
C MET A 51 1.30 7.50 0.53
N CYS A 52 0.97 6.63 -0.42
CA CYS A 52 1.53 5.27 -0.51
C CYS A 52 1.47 4.74 -1.94
N GLY A 53 2.12 3.61 -2.23
CA GLY A 53 2.05 3.02 -3.57
C GLY A 53 2.79 1.69 -3.70
N MET A 54 2.56 1.01 -4.83
CA MET A 54 3.28 -0.22 -5.18
C MET A 54 4.79 -0.02 -5.30
N GLY A 55 5.22 1.21 -5.59
CA GLY A 55 6.63 1.61 -5.64
C GLY A 55 7.27 1.92 -4.28
N GLY A 56 6.56 1.69 -3.18
CA GLY A 56 7.04 1.92 -1.81
C GLY A 56 7.33 0.63 -1.03
N ASP A 57 7.25 0.78 0.29
CA ASP A 57 7.54 -0.26 1.28
C ASP A 57 6.28 -0.70 2.03
N LEU A 58 6.37 -1.82 2.75
CA LEU A 58 5.30 -2.32 3.60
C LEU A 58 5.83 -2.88 4.92
N TRP A 59 5.10 -2.60 5.99
CA TRP A 59 5.23 -3.30 7.27
C TRP A 59 3.87 -3.83 7.69
N ALA A 60 3.85 -5.03 8.28
CA ALA A 60 2.62 -5.60 8.81
C ALA A 60 2.87 -6.31 10.15
N LEU A 61 1.91 -6.18 11.04
CA LEU A 61 1.79 -7.01 12.24
C LEU A 61 0.59 -7.94 12.04
N VAL A 62 0.83 -9.23 12.12
CA VAL A 62 -0.20 -10.26 12.00
C VAL A 62 -0.30 -10.99 13.33
N TYR A 63 -1.48 -10.95 13.94
CA TYR A 63 -1.75 -11.63 15.21
C TYR A 63 -2.66 -12.81 14.97
N LEU A 64 -2.26 -13.98 15.48
CA LEU A 64 -3.06 -15.20 15.50
C LEU A 64 -3.51 -15.49 16.95
N PRO A 65 -4.73 -16.00 17.18
CA PRO A 65 -5.22 -16.27 18.53
C PRO A 65 -4.28 -17.20 19.32
N GLY A 66 -3.80 -16.72 20.47
CA GLY A 66 -2.93 -17.50 21.35
C GLY A 66 -1.45 -17.57 20.93
N GLU A 67 -1.06 -16.85 19.87
CA GLU A 67 0.32 -16.74 19.41
C GLU A 67 0.89 -15.33 19.68
N GLU A 68 2.22 -15.21 19.65
CA GLU A 68 2.87 -13.91 19.63
C GLU A 68 2.68 -13.22 18.26
N PRO A 69 2.52 -11.89 18.20
CA PRO A 69 2.41 -11.17 16.93
C PRO A 69 3.61 -11.42 16.02
N LEU A 70 3.34 -11.74 14.76
CA LEU A 70 4.34 -11.85 13.71
C LEU A 70 4.53 -10.50 13.03
N CYS A 71 5.77 -10.17 12.70
CA CYS A 71 6.12 -8.95 12.00
C CYS A 71 6.66 -9.28 10.60
N LEU A 72 6.10 -8.62 9.60
CA LEU A 72 6.68 -8.54 8.27
C LEU A 72 7.32 -7.16 8.10
N ASN A 73 8.59 -7.17 7.73
CA ASN A 73 9.29 -5.99 7.24
C ASN A 73 9.61 -6.21 5.76
N ALA A 74 8.87 -5.52 4.89
CA ALA A 74 9.08 -5.47 3.47
C ALA A 74 9.57 -4.07 3.05
N SER A 75 10.56 -3.55 3.78
CA SER A 75 11.25 -2.31 3.43
C SER A 75 12.37 -2.57 2.43
N GLY A 76 12.40 -1.75 1.39
CA GLY A 76 13.38 -1.82 0.33
C GLY A 76 14.82 -1.67 0.79
N ARG A 77 15.71 -2.49 0.22
CA ARG A 77 17.15 -2.28 0.33
C ARG A 77 17.61 -1.26 -0.70
N ALA A 78 18.80 -0.70 -0.49
CA ALA A 78 19.49 0.03 -1.54
C ALA A 78 19.73 -0.88 -2.75
N GLY A 79 19.64 -0.32 -3.96
CA GLY A 79 19.87 -1.07 -5.19
C GLY A 79 21.27 -1.71 -5.23
N SER A 80 21.42 -2.82 -5.96
CA SER A 80 22.67 -3.59 -6.00
C SER A 80 23.89 -2.81 -6.52
N GLY A 81 23.66 -1.73 -7.27
CA GLY A 81 24.69 -0.79 -7.74
C GLY A 81 24.83 0.48 -6.89
N ALA A 82 24.20 0.55 -5.71
CA ALA A 82 24.26 1.72 -4.85
C ALA A 82 25.70 1.95 -4.34
N ASP A 83 26.24 3.13 -4.62
CA ASP A 83 27.60 3.52 -4.23
C ASP A 83 27.59 4.93 -3.63
N ALA A 84 27.69 4.99 -2.31
CA ALA A 84 27.74 6.24 -1.58
C ALA A 84 29.05 7.01 -1.78
N ALA A 85 30.16 6.34 -2.12
CA ALA A 85 31.43 7.02 -2.39
C ALA A 85 31.34 7.77 -3.73
N LYS A 86 30.75 7.14 -4.75
CA LYS A 86 30.48 7.78 -6.04
C LYS A 86 29.59 9.03 -5.90
N LEU A 87 28.49 8.93 -5.16
CA LEU A 87 27.62 10.09 -4.89
C LEU A 87 28.39 11.26 -4.25
N ARG A 88 29.24 10.97 -3.26
CA ARG A 88 30.08 12.01 -2.62
C ARG A 88 31.13 12.58 -3.57
N ALA A 89 31.71 11.75 -4.44
CA ALA A 89 32.68 12.20 -5.44
C ALA A 89 32.05 13.11 -6.50
N GLU A 90 30.75 12.93 -6.78
CA GLU A 90 29.93 13.82 -7.63
C GLU A 90 29.50 15.11 -6.91
N GLY A 91 29.88 15.29 -5.63
CA GLY A 91 29.62 16.50 -4.85
C GLY A 91 28.35 16.46 -3.99
N HIS A 92 27.64 15.33 -3.91
CA HIS A 92 26.47 15.20 -3.05
C HIS A 92 26.88 15.16 -1.56
N THR A 93 26.29 16.05 -0.76
CA THR A 93 26.45 16.10 0.71
C THR A 93 25.27 15.48 1.46
N HIS A 94 24.17 15.21 0.76
CA HIS A 94 22.95 14.54 1.22
C HIS A 94 22.36 13.76 0.04
N MET A 95 21.49 12.79 0.32
CA MET A 95 20.79 12.06 -0.75
C MET A 95 19.84 13.03 -1.48
N PRO A 96 19.85 13.12 -2.82
CA PRO A 96 18.93 13.98 -3.55
C PRO A 96 17.49 13.49 -3.34
N PRO A 97 16.56 14.33 -2.85
CA PRO A 97 15.20 13.87 -2.55
C PRO A 97 14.32 13.70 -3.79
N PHE A 98 14.67 14.36 -4.91
CA PHE A 98 13.87 14.38 -6.13
C PHE A 98 14.77 14.25 -7.36
N HIS A 99 14.20 13.72 -8.45
CA HIS A 99 14.81 13.64 -9.79
C HIS A 99 16.15 12.87 -9.87
N ASP A 100 16.44 12.00 -8.90
CA ASP A 100 17.57 11.07 -8.94
C ASP A 100 17.09 9.66 -8.58
N VAL A 101 17.20 8.73 -9.53
CA VAL A 101 16.78 7.33 -9.34
C VAL A 101 17.52 6.65 -8.19
N ARG A 102 18.72 7.11 -7.84
CA ARG A 102 19.54 6.54 -6.76
C ARG A 102 18.97 6.82 -5.37
N ALA A 103 18.01 7.74 -5.27
CA ALA A 103 17.27 8.02 -4.05
C ALA A 103 16.17 6.98 -3.76
N VAL A 104 15.84 6.13 -4.75
CA VAL A 104 14.78 5.13 -4.65
C VAL A 104 15.38 3.78 -4.21
N THR A 105 14.88 3.23 -3.11
CA THR A 105 15.17 1.85 -2.68
C THR A 105 14.38 0.85 -3.52
N ILE A 106 14.75 -0.43 -3.50
CA ILE A 106 13.99 -1.48 -4.19
C ILE A 106 12.59 -1.58 -3.55
N PRO A 107 11.48 -1.33 -4.27
CA PRO A 107 10.15 -1.37 -3.67
C PRO A 107 9.81 -2.74 -3.08
N GLY A 108 9.39 -2.78 -1.81
CA GLY A 108 9.03 -4.01 -1.10
C GLY A 108 7.53 -4.23 -0.92
N CYS A 109 6.69 -3.25 -1.25
CA CYS A 109 5.24 -3.31 -1.01
C CYS A 109 4.56 -4.55 -1.66
N VAL A 110 4.81 -4.80 -2.94
CA VAL A 110 4.22 -5.93 -3.68
C VAL A 110 4.72 -7.27 -3.15
N ASP A 111 6.04 -7.41 -2.91
CA ASP A 111 6.61 -8.61 -2.30
C ASP A 111 6.00 -8.87 -0.92
N GLY A 112 5.75 -7.80 -0.15
CA GLY A 112 5.10 -7.87 1.14
C GLY A 112 3.67 -8.39 1.07
N TRP A 113 2.87 -7.90 0.11
CA TRP A 113 1.52 -8.43 -0.14
C TRP A 113 1.55 -9.91 -0.50
N LEU A 114 2.41 -10.30 -1.43
CA LEU A 114 2.51 -11.69 -1.87
C LEU A 114 2.96 -12.61 -0.72
N ALA A 115 3.92 -12.19 0.10
CA ALA A 115 4.37 -12.95 1.26
C ALA A 115 3.26 -13.11 2.32
N LEU A 116 2.42 -12.08 2.51
CA LEU A 116 1.27 -12.15 3.42
C LEU A 116 0.19 -13.11 2.89
N LEU A 117 -0.16 -12.99 1.61
CA LEU A 117 -1.16 -13.84 0.97
C LEU A 117 -0.70 -15.30 0.88
N ASP A 118 0.56 -15.56 0.54
CA ASP A 118 1.12 -16.92 0.50
C ASP A 118 1.06 -17.61 1.87
N ARG A 119 1.38 -16.86 2.93
CA ARG A 119 1.46 -17.43 4.28
C ARG A 119 0.10 -17.53 4.98
N PHE A 120 -0.78 -16.56 4.78
CA PHE A 120 -2.01 -16.42 5.56
C PHE A 120 -3.27 -16.26 4.72
N GLY A 121 -3.17 -15.98 3.42
CA GLY A 121 -4.33 -15.72 2.57
C GLY A 121 -5.27 -16.91 2.47
N GLN A 122 -6.56 -16.64 2.29
CA GLN A 122 -7.58 -17.66 2.04
C GLN A 122 -8.20 -17.55 0.65
N LEU A 123 -8.17 -16.36 0.05
CA LEU A 123 -8.71 -16.12 -1.28
C LEU A 123 -7.61 -16.15 -2.35
N PRO A 124 -7.95 -16.49 -3.60
CA PRO A 124 -7.06 -16.31 -4.73
C PRO A 124 -6.58 -14.85 -4.86
N PRO A 125 -5.29 -14.59 -5.15
CA PRO A 125 -4.78 -13.22 -5.28
C PRO A 125 -5.50 -12.36 -6.32
N ASP A 126 -6.00 -12.95 -7.41
CA ASP A 126 -6.79 -12.25 -8.42
C ASP A 126 -8.12 -11.72 -7.87
N GLU A 127 -8.77 -12.45 -6.94
CA GLU A 127 -9.96 -11.96 -6.24
C GLU A 127 -9.60 -10.83 -5.26
N VAL A 128 -8.48 -10.96 -4.52
CA VAL A 128 -8.01 -9.94 -3.57
C VAL A 128 -7.64 -8.63 -4.26
N PHE A 129 -7.02 -8.69 -5.44
CA PHE A 129 -6.59 -7.51 -6.20
C PHE A 129 -7.66 -6.96 -7.16
N ALA A 130 -8.76 -7.69 -7.41
CA ALA A 130 -9.83 -7.27 -8.31
C ALA A 130 -10.36 -5.85 -8.03
N PRO A 131 -10.60 -5.43 -6.76
CA PRO A 131 -11.10 -4.08 -6.48
C PRO A 131 -10.11 -2.98 -6.90
N ALA A 132 -8.81 -3.18 -6.67
CA ALA A 132 -7.78 -2.20 -7.07
C ALA A 132 -7.68 -2.08 -8.59
N ILE A 133 -7.77 -3.21 -9.30
CA ILE A 133 -7.80 -3.25 -10.77
C ILE A 133 -9.02 -2.51 -11.31
N ASP A 134 -10.20 -2.71 -10.70
CA ASP A 134 -11.43 -2.02 -11.09
C ASP A 134 -11.30 -0.50 -10.90
N CYS A 135 -10.85 -0.04 -9.73
CA CYS A 135 -10.61 1.38 -9.47
C CYS A 135 -9.63 2.00 -10.48
N ALA A 136 -8.55 1.29 -10.82
CA ALA A 136 -7.56 1.78 -11.77
C ALA A 136 -8.08 1.86 -13.21
N ARG A 137 -8.97 0.94 -13.62
CA ARG A 137 -9.53 0.90 -14.98
C ARG A 137 -10.72 1.82 -15.17
N ASN A 138 -11.61 1.86 -14.18
CA ASN A 138 -12.92 2.49 -14.29
C ASN A 138 -12.99 3.82 -13.51
N GLY A 139 -11.92 4.17 -12.80
CA GLY A 139 -11.85 5.35 -11.96
C GLY A 139 -12.58 5.17 -10.63
N PHE A 140 -12.56 6.23 -9.82
CA PHE A 140 -13.16 6.27 -8.49
C PHE A 140 -13.49 7.72 -8.12
N ALA A 141 -14.35 7.91 -7.11
CA ALA A 141 -14.59 9.23 -6.55
C ALA A 141 -13.44 9.60 -5.61
N PRO A 142 -12.72 10.71 -5.83
CA PRO A 142 -11.56 11.07 -5.02
C PRO A 142 -11.99 11.46 -3.61
N SER A 143 -11.21 11.03 -2.61
CA SER A 143 -11.40 11.44 -1.22
C SER A 143 -11.04 12.92 -1.03
N PRO A 144 -11.55 13.60 0.01
CA PRO A 144 -11.13 14.96 0.33
C PRO A 144 -9.60 15.11 0.48
N LEU A 145 -8.92 14.08 1.02
CA LEU A 145 -7.46 14.04 1.14
C LEU A 145 -6.78 14.06 -0.25
N LEU A 146 -7.22 13.22 -1.18
CA LEU A 146 -6.66 13.21 -2.53
C LEU A 146 -6.94 14.52 -3.29
N ILE A 147 -8.12 15.12 -3.09
CA ILE A 147 -8.49 16.38 -3.74
C ILE A 147 -7.55 17.51 -3.31
N GLU A 148 -7.13 17.55 -2.04
CA GLU A 148 -6.22 18.57 -1.52
C GLU A 148 -4.86 18.55 -2.24
N ASP A 149 -4.37 17.35 -2.57
CA ASP A 149 -3.08 17.15 -3.23
C ASP A 149 -3.14 17.12 -4.77
N ALA A 150 -4.34 17.07 -5.37
CA ALA A 150 -4.52 17.08 -6.83
C ALA A 150 -3.75 18.19 -7.58
N PRO A 151 -3.61 19.43 -7.06
CA PRO A 151 -2.81 20.46 -7.72
C PRO A 151 -1.33 20.10 -7.92
N LEU A 152 -0.75 19.19 -7.12
CA LEU A 152 0.65 18.77 -7.23
C LEU A 152 0.94 18.07 -8.57
N ILE A 153 -0.08 17.50 -9.21
CA ILE A 153 0.07 16.74 -10.45
C ILE A 153 -0.57 17.40 -11.68
N ALA A 154 -1.17 18.59 -11.54
CA ALA A 154 -1.95 19.25 -12.59
C ALA A 154 -1.19 19.56 -13.91
N GLY A 155 0.15 19.43 -13.90
CA GLY A 155 1.01 19.59 -15.08
C GLY A 155 1.87 18.38 -15.42
N VAL A 156 1.66 17.23 -14.76
CA VAL A 156 2.43 16.01 -14.99
C VAL A 156 1.77 15.23 -16.14
N PRO A 157 2.44 15.05 -17.30
CA PRO A 157 1.84 14.32 -18.41
C PRO A 157 1.51 12.87 -18.03
N GLY A 158 0.24 12.49 -18.16
CA GLY A 158 -0.23 11.14 -17.85
C GLY A 158 -0.58 10.89 -16.37
N ALA A 159 -0.56 11.92 -15.54
CA ALA A 159 -1.15 11.89 -14.19
C ALA A 159 -2.65 12.22 -14.21
#